data_AF-A0A1V5CDE8-F1
#
_entry.id   AF-A0A1V5CDE8-F1
#
_cell.length_a   1.000
_cell.length_b   1.000
_cell.length_c   1.000
_cell.angle_alpha   90.00
_cell.angle_beta   90.00
_cell.angle_gamma   90.00
#
_symmetry.space_group_name_H-M   'P 1'
#
loop_
_entity.id
_entity.type
_entity.pdbx_description
1 polymer ?
#
loop_
_entity_poly.entity_id
_entity_poly.type
_entity_poly.pdbx_seq_one_letter_code
_entity_poly.pdbx_strand_id
1 'polypeptide(L)'
;MAETKGIVSDSRDANDEKVAKMRLVLIDRETGESRYCTLEEAETWDWGNPDIWRLVSGWQITSFGGLLNMLYMKAEKDIQEVEILQSPRCMMLAGG
;
A
#
# COMPACT_ATOMS: atom_id res chain seq x y z
N MET A 1 -29.44 -34.16 6.87
CA MET A 1 -28.30 -33.78 6.00
C MET A 1 -28.19 -32.27 6.13
N ALA A 2 -27.14 -31.78 6.79
CA ALA A 2 -26.93 -30.36 7.01
C ALA A 2 -26.10 -29.81 5.85
N GLU A 3 -26.68 -28.91 5.06
CA GLU A 3 -25.96 -28.16 4.03
C GLU A 3 -25.35 -26.90 4.67
N THR A 4 -24.03 -26.91 4.85
CA THR A 4 -23.22 -25.72 5.16
C THR A 4 -23.09 -24.88 3.89
N LYS A 5 -23.95 -23.87 3.74
CA LYS A 5 -23.83 -22.86 2.67
C LYS A 5 -23.36 -21.51 3.23
N GLY A 6 -22.13 -21.17 2.86
CA GLY A 6 -21.69 -19.82 2.47
C GLY A 6 -21.83 -18.69 3.48
N ILE A 7 -20.78 -18.44 4.27
CA ILE A 7 -20.62 -17.19 5.04
C ILE A 7 -19.27 -16.51 4.76
N VAL A 8 -18.49 -17.00 3.78
CA VAL A 8 -17.11 -16.53 3.53
C VAL A 8 -17.04 -15.50 2.39
N SER A 9 -18.09 -15.36 1.57
CA SER A 9 -18.08 -14.47 0.41
C SER A 9 -18.29 -12.99 0.78
N ASP A 10 -19.24 -12.70 1.68
CA ASP A 10 -19.69 -11.35 2.00
C ASP A 10 -18.56 -10.42 2.49
N SER A 11 -17.65 -10.94 3.31
CA SER A 11 -16.55 -10.15 3.88
C SER A 11 -15.42 -9.87 2.90
N ARG A 12 -15.22 -10.73 1.89
CA ARG A 12 -14.19 -10.52 0.85
C ARG A 12 -14.66 -9.49 -0.16
N ASP A 13 -15.91 -9.61 -0.63
CA ASP A 13 -16.52 -8.64 -1.54
C ASP A 13 -16.55 -7.23 -0.91
N ALA A 14 -16.87 -7.12 0.39
CA ALA A 14 -16.83 -5.85 1.11
C ALA A 14 -15.41 -5.27 1.27
N ASN A 15 -14.41 -6.12 1.50
CA ASN A 15 -13.02 -5.67 1.61
C ASN A 15 -12.45 -5.25 0.26
N ASP A 16 -12.78 -5.95 -0.83
CA ASP A 16 -12.38 -5.59 -2.19
C ASP A 16 -12.94 -4.22 -2.58
N GLU A 17 -14.22 -3.96 -2.27
CA GLU A 17 -14.83 -2.64 -2.49
C GLU A 17 -14.15 -1.55 -1.65
N LYS A 18 -13.83 -1.83 -0.39
CA LYS A 18 -13.11 -0.90 0.48
C LYS A 18 -11.72 -0.58 -0.04
N VAL A 19 -10.96 -1.58 -0.44
CA VAL A 19 -9.61 -1.42 -1.03
C VAL A 19 -9.68 -0.62 -2.33
N ALA A 20 -10.66 -0.90 -3.20
CA ALA A 20 -10.85 -0.15 -4.45
C ALA A 20 -11.20 1.34 -4.22
N LYS A 21 -11.86 1.66 -3.11
CA LYS A 21 -12.22 3.03 -2.71
C LYS A 21 -11.17 3.73 -1.86
N MET A 22 -10.07 3.06 -1.49
CA MET A 22 -9.02 3.67 -0.68
C MET A 22 -8.30 4.77 -1.44
N ARG A 23 -7.98 5.84 -0.72
CA ARG A 23 -7.13 6.93 -1.20
C ARG A 23 -5.68 6.60 -0.88
N LEU A 24 -4.85 6.46 -1.90
CA LEU A 24 -3.42 6.34 -1.73
C LEU A 24 -2.78 7.72 -1.87
N VAL A 25 -1.97 8.10 -0.89
CA VAL A 25 -1.22 9.35 -0.90
C VAL A 25 0.25 9.02 -0.94
N LEU A 26 0.91 9.32 -2.06
CA LEU A 26 2.35 9.22 -2.18
C LEU A 26 2.97 10.49 -1.62
N ILE A 27 3.85 10.35 -0.63
CA ILE A 27 4.58 11.45 0.00
C ILE A 27 6.05 11.30 -0.35
N ASP A 28 6.65 12.26 -1.03
CA ASP A 28 8.08 12.33 -1.20
C ASP A 28 8.73 12.83 0.09
N ARG A 29 9.59 12.02 0.70
CA ARG A 29 10.24 12.33 1.96
C ARG A 29 11.28 13.45 1.82
N GLU A 30 11.93 13.55 0.67
CA GLU A 30 12.99 14.54 0.46
C GLU A 30 12.39 15.93 0.24
N THR A 31 11.35 16.03 -0.59
CA THR A 31 10.71 17.32 -0.90
C THR A 31 9.58 17.67 0.06
N GLY A 32 8.98 16.68 0.71
CA GLY A 32 7.77 16.84 1.52
C GLY A 32 6.49 16.96 0.69
N GLU A 33 6.57 16.83 -0.64
CA GLU A 33 5.42 16.94 -1.52
C GLU A 33 4.55 15.69 -1.43
N SER A 34 3.23 15.86 -1.42
CA SER A 34 2.26 14.77 -1.45
C SER A 34 1.39 14.84 -2.70
N ARG A 35 1.08 13.66 -3.25
CA ARG A 35 0.16 13.52 -4.37
C ARG A 35 -0.72 12.28 -4.21
N TYR A 36 -1.95 12.37 -4.68
CA TYR A 36 -2.82 11.20 -4.76
C TYR A 36 -2.33 10.29 -5.89
N CYS A 37 -2.33 8.98 -5.64
CA CYS A 37 -2.11 7.96 -6.66
C CYS A 37 -3.22 6.91 -6.62
N THR A 38 -3.44 6.23 -7.73
CA THR A 38 -4.40 5.12 -7.82
C THR A 38 -3.68 3.78 -7.59
N LEU A 39 -4.46 2.74 -7.29
CA LEU A 39 -3.95 1.36 -7.24
C LEU A 39 -3.34 0.92 -8.58
N GLU A 40 -3.98 1.29 -9.69
CA GLU A 40 -3.49 1.03 -11.06
C GLU A 40 -2.14 1.71 -11.30
N GLU A 41 -1.97 2.96 -10.86
CA GLU A 41 -0.69 3.66 -10.96
C GLU A 41 0.38 2.94 -10.11
N ALA A 42 0.03 2.58 -8.87
CA ALA A 42 0.92 1.89 -7.96
C ALA A 42 1.35 0.50 -8.49
N GLU A 43 0.51 -0.19 -9.26
CA GLU A 43 0.85 -1.46 -9.91
C GLU A 43 1.97 -1.31 -10.94
N THR A 44 2.03 -0.16 -11.62
CA THR A 44 3.06 0.13 -12.65
C THR A 44 4.43 0.50 -12.07
N TRP A 45 4.53 0.70 -10.76
CA TRP A 45 5.79 1.11 -10.14
C TRP A 45 6.81 -0.02 -10.12
N ASP A 46 8.08 0.34 -10.29
CA ASP A 46 9.18 -0.59 -10.03
C ASP A 46 9.39 -0.75 -8.51
N TRP A 47 8.68 -1.71 -7.93
CA TRP A 47 8.78 -2.08 -6.52
C TRP A 47 10.07 -2.78 -6.16
N GLY A 48 10.74 -3.39 -7.15
CA GLY A 48 12.03 -4.07 -6.98
C GLY A 48 13.21 -3.12 -6.98
N ASN A 49 13.01 -1.85 -7.34
CA ASN A 49 14.08 -0.85 -7.41
C ASN A 49 14.75 -0.69 -6.02
N PRO A 50 16.02 -1.06 -5.88
CA PRO A 50 16.73 -0.93 -4.61
C PRO A 50 17.03 0.52 -4.23
N ASP A 51 16.99 1.44 -5.19
CA ASP A 51 17.30 2.87 -5.03
C ASP A 51 16.10 3.68 -4.54
N ILE A 52 14.90 3.09 -4.45
CA ILE A 52 13.69 3.76 -3.98
C ILE A 52 13.13 2.99 -2.79
N TRP A 53 13.04 3.64 -1.63
CA TRP A 53 12.31 3.13 -0.48
C TRP A 53 10.87 3.59 -0.52
N ARG A 54 9.95 2.63 -0.36
CA ARG A 54 8.53 2.89 -0.16
C ARG A 54 8.11 2.30 1.17
N LEU A 55 7.53 3.13 2.03
CA LEU A 55 7.12 2.78 3.38
C LEU A 55 5.62 3.02 3.54
N VAL A 56 4.91 2.05 4.09
CA VAL A 56 3.49 2.18 4.44
C VAL A 56 3.35 1.96 5.94
N SER A 57 2.90 2.98 6.67
CA SER A 57 2.81 2.92 8.14
C SER A 57 4.13 2.47 8.81
N GLY A 58 5.28 2.91 8.28
CA GLY A 58 6.61 2.55 8.77
C GLY A 58 7.16 1.19 8.28
N TRP A 59 6.40 0.41 7.52
CA TRP A 59 6.82 -0.87 6.96
C TRP A 59 7.31 -0.74 5.54
N GLN A 60 8.49 -1.30 5.24
CA GLN A 60 9.03 -1.29 3.88
C GLN A 60 8.23 -2.23 2.96
N ILE A 61 7.78 -1.69 1.84
CA ILE A 61 7.06 -2.42 0.81
C ILE A 61 7.94 -2.55 -0.42
N THR A 62 8.27 -3.79 -0.79
CA THR A 62 9.15 -4.14 -1.91
C THR A 62 8.43 -4.87 -3.04
N SER A 63 7.11 -5.01 -2.96
CA SER A 63 6.28 -5.61 -3.99
C SER A 63 4.87 -5.04 -3.97
N PHE A 64 4.21 -5.02 -5.12
CA PHE A 64 2.81 -4.63 -5.23
C PHE A 64 1.89 -5.53 -4.40
N GLY A 65 2.14 -6.85 -4.37
CA GLY A 65 1.40 -7.77 -3.50
C GLY A 65 1.53 -7.43 -2.01
N GLY A 66 2.72 -6.97 -1.58
CA GLY A 66 2.92 -6.47 -0.22
C GLY A 66 2.10 -5.21 0.08
N LEU A 67 1.97 -4.29 -0.89
CA LEU A 67 1.08 -3.13 -0.78
C LEU A 67 -0.37 -3.58 -0.62
N LEU A 68 -0.86 -4.45 -1.52
CA LEU A 68 -2.24 -4.95 -1.47
C LEU A 68 -2.56 -5.58 -0.11
N ASN A 69 -1.67 -6.42 0.41
CA ASN A 69 -1.87 -7.03 1.73
C ASN A 69 -2.01 -5.97 2.84
N MET A 70 -1.21 -4.91 2.80
CA MET A 70 -1.35 -3.79 3.73
C MET A 70 -2.68 -3.06 3.57
N LEU A 71 -3.15 -2.85 2.34
CA LEU A 71 -4.44 -2.21 2.07
C LEU A 71 -5.61 -3.05 2.61
N TYR A 72 -5.58 -4.37 2.41
CA TYR A 72 -6.57 -5.27 3.00
C TYR A 72 -6.59 -5.19 4.53
N MET A 73 -5.42 -5.21 5.17
CA MET A 73 -5.34 -5.05 6.63
C MET A 73 -5.85 -3.68 7.12
N LYS A 74 -5.73 -2.64 6.29
CA LYS A 74 -6.29 -1.30 6.57
C LYS A 74 -7.80 -1.26 6.34
N ALA A 75 -8.30 -1.99 5.34
CA ALA A 75 -9.73 -2.11 5.02
C ALA A 75 -10.51 -2.74 6.18
N GLU A 76 -9.94 -3.79 6.76
CA GLU A 76 -10.47 -4.47 7.94
C GLU A 76 -10.56 -3.53 9.16
N LYS A 77 -9.70 -2.51 9.22
CA LYS A 77 -9.67 -1.49 10.27
C LYS A 77 -10.44 -0.22 9.91
N ASP A 78 -11.17 -0.24 8.79
CA ASP A 78 -11.96 0.89 8.26
C ASP A 78 -11.13 2.16 7.97
N ILE A 79 -9.84 1.97 7.68
CA ILE A 79 -8.94 3.07 7.30
C ILE A 79 -9.06 3.28 5.80
N GLN A 80 -9.52 4.47 5.39
CA GLN A 80 -9.80 4.79 3.99
C GLN A 80 -8.64 5.49 3.26
N GLU A 81 -7.65 5.97 3.99
CA GLU A 81 -6.51 6.71 3.44
C GLU A 81 -5.21 6.06 3.88
N VAL A 82 -4.33 5.78 2.92
CA VAL A 82 -3.06 5.10 3.14
C VAL A 82 -1.93 5.93 2.55
N GLU A 83 -1.05 6.38 3.44
CA GLU A 83 0.15 7.10 3.08
C GLU A 83 1.26 6.12 2.69
N ILE A 84 1.83 6.36 1.52
CA ILE A 84 3.03 5.71 1.01
C ILE A 84 4.14 6.74 1.03
N LEU A 85 5.06 6.62 1.98
CA LEU A 85 6.23 7.49 2.02
C LEU A 85 7.29 6.94 1.06
N GLN A 86 7.70 7.74 0.10
CA GLN A 86 8.76 7.43 -0.86
C GLN A 86 10.00 8.25 -0.57
N SER A 87 11.17 7.64 -0.69
CA SER A 87 12.47 8.32 -0.55
C SER A 87 13.48 7.62 -1.43
N PRO A 88 14.38 8.32 -2.12
CA PRO A 88 15.58 7.70 -2.65
C PRO A 88 16.34 7.05 -1.50
N ARG A 89 16.88 5.87 -1.76
CA ARG A 89 17.85 5.20 -0.91
C ARG A 89 19.19 5.89 -1.15
N CYS A 90 19.29 7.15 -0.74
CA CYS A 90 20.57 7.82 -0.71
C CYS A 90 21.43 7.05 0.31
N MET A 91 22.42 6.31 -0.18
CA MET A 91 23.50 5.85 0.68
C MET A 91 24.14 7.12 1.24
N MET A 92 23.95 7.40 2.52
CA MET A 92 24.81 8.31 3.25
C MET A 92 26.24 7.72 3.26
N LEU A 93 26.93 7.81 2.13
CA LEU A 93 28.39 7.76 2.04
C LEU A 93 28.89 9.18 2.26
N ALA A 94 28.75 9.66 3.49
CA ALA A 94 29.45 10.85 3.96
C ALA A 94 30.00 10.57 5.35
N GLY A 95 30.80 9.51 5.44
CA GLY A 95 31.82 9.34 6.47
C GLY A 95 33.17 9.54 5.81
N GLY A 96 33.69 10.77 5.87
CA GLY A 96 35.04 11.16 5.51
C GLY A 96 35.57 12.08 6.57
#